data_AF-A0A249SN76-F1
#
_entry.id   AF-A0A249SN76-F1
#
_cell.length_a   1.000
_cell.length_b   1.000
_cell.length_c   1.000
_cell.angle_alpha   90.00
_cell.angle_beta   90.00
_cell.angle_gamma   90.00
#
_symmetry.space_group_name_H-M   'P 1'
#
loop_
_entity.id
_entity.type
_entity.pdbx_description
1 polymer ?
#
loop_
_entity_poly.entity_id
_entity_poly.type
_entity_poly.pdbx_seq_one_letter_code
_entity_poly.pdbx_strand_id
1 'polypeptide(L)'
;MIQIFKLKELNLTEINHLEELNSWWDKPINKKLVKCKRFISNFGLQPNDYISFDNINDVSFNEFIRGINNYLNFYTPKLKTIVSERHAFKKFDKSIINYMQLNGYVWALSTIASFYSEKVDPDLTKLNKNDAVAFANDVLFEKWNKFKREVIANFGGNEIIKDVIKGVFENEVIYEGILFDSRVIINTIVKYTSNLLKRTEITEKQFLNIMYLAYLQSNFIEAFIYIYNGFIINLR
;
A
#
# COMPACT_ATOMS: atom_id res chain seq x y z
N MET A 1 -6.55 -7.70 7.46
CA MET A 1 -6.52 -6.26 7.07
C MET A 1 -5.21 -5.86 6.41
N ILE A 2 -4.04 -5.88 7.07
CA ILE A 2 -2.75 -5.59 6.39
C ILE A 2 -2.29 -6.70 5.43
N GLN A 3 -2.70 -7.94 5.70
CA GLN A 3 -2.37 -9.12 4.89
C GLN A 3 -2.86 -9.02 3.42
N ILE A 4 -3.76 -8.09 3.11
CA ILE A 4 -4.27 -7.87 1.74
C ILE A 4 -3.22 -7.24 0.82
N PHE A 5 -2.20 -6.63 1.44
CA PHE A 5 -1.05 -6.03 0.82
C PHE A 5 0.16 -6.98 0.81
N LYS A 6 -0.03 -8.25 1.17
CA LYS A 6 1.03 -9.25 1.07
C LYS A 6 1.41 -9.45 -0.39
N LEU A 7 2.70 -9.28 -0.68
CA LEU A 7 3.26 -9.42 -2.01
C LEU A 7 3.28 -10.90 -2.43
N LYS A 8 3.08 -11.16 -3.72
CA LYS A 8 3.27 -12.47 -4.33
C LYS A 8 4.70 -12.59 -4.83
N GLU A 9 5.29 -13.78 -4.75
CA GLU A 9 6.58 -14.05 -5.41
C GLU A 9 6.42 -14.04 -6.93
N LEU A 10 7.44 -13.54 -7.61
CA LEU A 10 7.50 -13.45 -9.06
C LEU A 10 8.11 -14.73 -9.64
N ASN A 11 7.66 -15.09 -10.85
CA ASN A 11 8.30 -16.15 -11.63
C ASN A 11 9.58 -15.63 -12.33
N LEU A 12 10.36 -16.53 -12.92
CA LEU A 12 11.66 -16.17 -13.52
C LEU A 12 11.51 -15.17 -14.69
N THR A 13 10.48 -15.32 -15.52
CA THR A 13 10.20 -14.39 -16.63
C THR A 13 9.93 -12.97 -16.12
N GLU A 14 9.11 -12.86 -15.07
CA GLU A 14 8.82 -11.57 -14.42
C GLU A 14 10.08 -10.93 -13.83
N ILE A 15 10.97 -11.72 -13.23
CA ILE A 15 12.24 -11.24 -12.66
C ILE A 15 13.16 -10.69 -13.75
N ASN A 16 13.32 -11.42 -14.85
CA ASN A 16 14.20 -11.01 -15.94
C ASN A 16 13.79 -9.65 -16.53
N HIS A 17 12.48 -9.41 -16.68
CA HIS A 17 12.00 -8.10 -17.15
C HIS A 17 12.34 -6.95 -16.21
N LEU A 18 12.39 -7.18 -14.89
CA LEU A 18 12.79 -6.14 -13.94
C LEU A 18 14.29 -5.83 -14.02
N GLU A 19 15.13 -6.84 -14.26
CA GLU A 19 16.58 -6.68 -14.37
C GLU A 19 17.00 -5.90 -15.62
N GLU A 20 16.18 -5.91 -16.67
CA GLU A 20 16.40 -5.15 -17.91
C GLU A 20 16.08 -3.65 -17.78
N LEU A 21 15.42 -3.24 -16.69
CA LEU A 21 15.01 -1.86 -16.46
C LEU A 21 16.05 -1.08 -15.66
N ASN A 22 16.30 0.17 -16.07
CA ASN A 22 17.11 1.10 -15.29
C ASN A 22 16.42 1.43 -13.96
N SER A 23 17.11 1.23 -12.84
CA SER A 23 16.56 1.40 -11.50
C SER A 23 16.45 2.88 -11.07
N TRP A 24 15.24 3.45 -11.04
CA TRP A 24 15.00 4.76 -10.38
C TRP A 24 14.47 4.62 -8.95
N TRP A 25 14.12 3.39 -8.54
CA TRP A 25 13.43 3.09 -7.29
C TRP A 25 14.34 2.76 -6.11
N ASP A 26 15.62 2.45 -6.34
CA ASP A 26 16.54 1.96 -5.30
C ASP A 26 16.63 2.92 -4.11
N LYS A 27 16.91 4.19 -4.39
CA LYS A 27 17.08 5.22 -3.35
C LYS A 27 15.84 5.39 -2.46
N PRO A 28 14.61 5.59 -2.99
CA PRO A 28 13.41 5.69 -2.16
C PRO A 28 13.11 4.38 -1.42
N ILE A 29 13.32 3.21 -2.03
CA ILE A 29 13.12 1.91 -1.39
C ILE A 29 14.06 1.71 -0.21
N ASN A 30 15.38 1.86 -0.43
CA ASN A 30 16.40 1.66 0.60
C ASN A 30 16.20 2.63 1.77
N LYS A 31 15.81 3.87 1.48
CA LYS A 31 15.46 4.84 2.54
C LYS A 31 14.29 4.37 3.40
N LYS A 32 13.28 3.71 2.83
CA LYS A 32 12.15 3.18 3.60
C LYS A 32 12.48 1.89 4.33
N LEU A 33 13.28 1.02 3.71
CA LEU A 33 13.83 -0.19 4.33
C LEU A 33 14.59 0.14 5.63
N VAL A 34 15.53 1.08 5.59
CA VAL A 34 16.28 1.54 6.78
C VAL A 34 15.35 2.04 7.88
N LYS A 35 14.29 2.79 7.53
CA LYS A 35 13.32 3.29 8.51
C LYS A 35 12.53 2.15 9.16
N CYS A 36 12.15 1.14 8.39
CA CYS A 36 11.45 -0.04 8.90
C CYS A 36 12.35 -0.84 9.86
N LYS A 37 13.60 -1.13 9.45
CA LYS A 37 14.57 -1.83 10.31
C LYS A 37 14.87 -1.07 11.60
N ARG A 38 15.10 0.25 11.53
CA ARG A 38 15.33 1.09 12.70
C ARG A 38 14.16 1.06 13.68
N PHE A 39 12.92 1.00 13.18
CA PHE A 39 11.76 0.92 14.06
C PHE A 39 11.69 -0.39 14.83
N ILE A 40 12.11 -1.52 14.23
CA ILE A 40 12.21 -2.81 14.94
C ILE A 40 13.23 -2.71 16.09
N SER A 41 14.40 -2.11 15.85
CA SER A 41 15.43 -1.92 16.88
C SER A 41 14.93 -1.15 18.11
N ASN A 42 13.97 -0.22 17.95
CA ASN A 42 13.40 0.53 19.06
C ASN A 42 12.60 -0.34 20.05
N PHE A 43 12.34 -1.61 19.71
CA PHE A 43 11.71 -2.60 20.59
C PHE A 43 12.73 -3.59 21.19
N GLY A 44 14.04 -3.34 21.04
CA GLY A 44 15.08 -4.25 21.52
C GLY A 44 15.18 -5.56 20.73
N LEU A 45 14.58 -5.61 19.54
CA LEU A 45 14.60 -6.77 18.66
C LEU A 45 15.71 -6.63 17.60
N GLN A 46 16.23 -7.75 17.12
CA GLN A 46 17.19 -7.77 16.01
C GLN A 46 16.45 -7.57 14.68
N PRO A 47 16.69 -6.47 13.93
CA PRO A 47 15.97 -6.22 12.67
C PRO A 47 16.19 -7.30 11.61
N ASN A 48 17.37 -7.94 11.63
CA ASN A 48 17.74 -8.96 10.65
C ASN A 48 16.94 -10.27 10.79
N ASP A 49 16.30 -10.51 11.95
CA ASP A 49 15.36 -11.62 12.13
C ASP A 49 14.07 -11.43 11.29
N TYR A 50 13.78 -10.18 10.91
CA TYR A 50 12.60 -9.81 10.13
C TYR A 50 12.96 -9.44 8.68
N ILE A 51 14.00 -8.63 8.48
CA ILE A 51 14.51 -8.25 7.17
C ILE A 51 16.03 -8.42 7.15
N SER A 52 16.50 -9.49 6.52
CA SER A 52 17.89 -9.97 6.58
C SER A 52 18.90 -9.21 5.71
N PHE A 53 18.46 -8.19 4.98
CA PHE A 53 19.27 -7.40 4.05
C PHE A 53 19.17 -5.90 4.35
N ASP A 54 20.11 -5.09 3.85
CA ASP A 54 20.17 -3.65 4.07
C ASP A 54 19.84 -2.82 2.83
N ASN A 55 19.99 -3.42 1.65
CA ASN A 55 19.68 -2.84 0.35
C ASN A 55 18.85 -3.81 -0.51
N ILE A 56 18.01 -3.27 -1.39
CA ILE A 56 17.32 -4.05 -2.42
C ILE A 56 18.31 -4.79 -3.34
N ASN A 57 19.49 -4.22 -3.59
CA ASN A 57 20.52 -4.77 -4.47
C ASN A 57 21.37 -5.87 -3.81
N ASP A 58 21.19 -6.14 -2.52
CA ASP A 58 21.98 -7.16 -1.79
C ASP A 58 21.43 -8.59 -2.01
N VAL A 59 20.20 -8.72 -2.51
CA VAL A 59 19.44 -9.97 -2.57
C VAL A 59 18.64 -10.07 -3.87
N SER A 60 18.20 -11.28 -4.22
CA SER A 60 17.26 -11.44 -5.33
C SER A 60 15.92 -10.75 -5.05
N PHE A 61 15.20 -10.35 -6.09
CA PHE A 61 13.92 -9.65 -5.91
C PHE A 61 12.87 -10.49 -5.15
N ASN A 62 12.88 -11.82 -5.30
CA ASN A 62 12.01 -12.70 -4.51
C ASN A 62 12.42 -12.78 -3.04
N GLU A 63 13.72 -12.82 -2.73
CA GLU A 63 14.19 -12.72 -1.34
C GLU A 63 13.83 -11.36 -0.73
N PHE A 64 13.92 -10.29 -1.52
CA PHE A 64 13.46 -8.96 -1.14
C PHE A 64 11.96 -8.96 -0.79
N ILE A 65 11.10 -9.49 -1.68
CA ILE A 65 9.66 -9.66 -1.44
C ILE A 65 9.39 -10.44 -0.14
N ARG A 66 10.08 -11.56 0.07
CA ARG A 66 9.93 -12.39 1.29
C ARG A 66 10.30 -11.59 2.53
N GLY A 67 11.39 -10.81 2.51
CA GLY A 67 11.77 -9.93 3.62
C GLY A 67 10.72 -8.86 3.91
N ILE A 68 10.18 -8.19 2.89
CA ILE A 68 9.11 -7.19 3.07
C ILE A 68 7.83 -7.83 3.63
N ASN A 69 7.48 -9.02 3.19
CA ASN A 69 6.35 -9.77 3.75
C ASN A 69 6.63 -10.20 5.21
N ASN A 70 7.85 -10.61 5.54
CA ASN A 70 8.23 -11.03 6.89
C ASN A 70 8.15 -9.89 7.92
N TYR A 71 8.26 -8.63 7.49
CA TYR A 71 7.98 -7.47 8.36
C TYR A 71 6.56 -7.51 8.96
N LEU A 72 5.59 -8.14 8.28
CA LEU A 72 4.24 -8.34 8.82
C LEU A 72 4.25 -9.17 10.11
N ASN A 73 5.23 -10.05 10.31
CA ASN A 73 5.35 -10.85 11.53
C ASN A 73 5.75 -10.02 12.73
N PHE A 74 6.50 -8.92 12.53
CA PHE A 74 6.75 -7.94 13.59
C PHE A 74 5.48 -7.15 13.94
N TYR A 75 4.67 -6.81 12.94
CA TYR A 75 3.55 -5.88 13.08
C TYR A 75 2.24 -6.55 13.53
N THR A 76 1.93 -7.74 13.00
CA THR A 76 0.65 -8.44 13.18
C THR A 76 0.28 -8.72 14.64
N PRO A 77 1.20 -9.18 15.51
CA PRO A 77 0.86 -9.44 16.92
C PRO A 77 0.42 -8.19 17.70
N LYS A 78 0.81 -7.00 17.21
CA LYS A 78 0.60 -5.71 17.90
C LYS A 78 -0.66 -4.99 17.41
N LEU A 79 -1.29 -5.47 16.34
CA LEU A 79 -2.43 -4.83 15.68
C LEU A 79 -3.59 -4.54 16.62
N LYS A 80 -3.98 -5.51 17.44
CA LYS A 80 -5.13 -5.38 18.36
C LYS A 80 -4.95 -4.19 19.29
N THR A 81 -3.76 -4.01 19.85
CA THR A 81 -3.41 -2.89 20.72
C THR A 81 -3.39 -1.58 19.94
N ILE A 82 -2.75 -1.57 18.76
CA ILE A 82 -2.62 -0.38 17.90
C ILE A 82 -3.99 0.22 17.57
N VAL A 83 -4.98 -0.61 17.25
CA VAL A 83 -6.32 -0.14 16.85
C VAL A 83 -7.28 0.05 18.03
N SER A 84 -6.85 -0.24 19.25
CA SER A 84 -7.69 -0.08 20.46
C SER A 84 -7.21 1.05 21.37
N GLU A 85 -5.95 1.49 21.25
CA GLU A 85 -5.35 2.47 22.15
C GLU A 85 -4.70 3.63 21.39
N ARG A 86 -5.10 4.88 21.68
CA ARG A 86 -4.59 6.08 21.00
C ARG A 86 -3.07 6.24 21.16
N HIS A 87 -2.55 5.98 22.36
CA HIS A 87 -1.12 6.12 22.62
C HIS A 87 -0.31 5.10 21.81
N ALA A 88 -0.77 3.85 21.76
CA ALA A 88 -0.18 2.84 20.90
C ALA A 88 -0.26 3.26 19.42
N PHE A 89 -1.42 3.69 18.93
CA PHE A 89 -1.57 4.17 17.55
C PHE A 89 -0.54 5.24 17.20
N LYS A 90 -0.40 6.27 18.04
CA LYS A 90 0.57 7.37 17.86
C LYS A 90 2.03 6.90 17.90
N LYS A 91 2.35 5.81 18.62
CA LYS A 91 3.69 5.22 18.62
C LYS A 91 3.99 4.50 17.30
N PHE A 92 2.99 3.93 16.65
CA PHE A 92 3.13 3.11 15.44
C PHE A 92 2.81 3.84 14.12
N ASP A 93 2.17 5.02 14.16
CA ASP A 93 1.75 5.78 12.97
C ASP A 93 2.83 5.90 11.88
N LYS A 94 4.01 6.39 12.24
CA LYS A 94 5.15 6.57 11.33
C LYS A 94 5.67 5.25 10.81
N SER A 95 5.63 4.18 11.62
CA SER A 95 6.01 2.85 11.17
C SER A 95 5.02 2.31 10.14
N ILE A 96 3.71 2.48 10.36
CA ILE A 96 2.67 2.09 9.42
C ILE A 96 2.91 2.79 8.08
N ILE A 97 3.08 4.11 8.12
CA ILE A 97 3.36 4.93 6.94
C ILE A 97 4.60 4.42 6.19
N ASN A 98 5.72 4.23 6.90
CA ASN A 98 6.97 3.80 6.24
C ASN A 98 6.84 2.39 5.64
N TYR A 99 6.20 1.46 6.34
CA TYR A 99 6.00 0.11 5.85
C TYR A 99 5.07 0.10 4.63
N MET A 100 3.96 0.84 4.67
CA MET A 100 3.00 0.86 3.57
C MET A 100 3.53 1.57 2.34
N GLN A 101 4.40 2.57 2.52
CA GLN A 101 5.13 3.17 1.39
C GLN A 101 6.16 2.19 0.81
N LEU A 102 6.92 1.48 1.65
CA LEU A 102 7.83 0.43 1.17
C LEU A 102 7.06 -0.64 0.39
N ASN A 103 5.97 -1.14 0.96
CA ASN A 103 5.10 -2.13 0.35
C ASN A 103 4.49 -1.64 -0.98
N GLY A 104 4.02 -0.39 -1.04
CA GLY A 104 3.52 0.21 -2.28
C GLY A 104 4.58 0.33 -3.37
N TYR A 105 5.83 0.65 -3.02
CA TYR A 105 6.95 0.63 -3.96
C TYR A 105 7.17 -0.76 -4.54
N VAL A 106 7.23 -1.80 -3.70
CA VAL A 106 7.47 -3.18 -4.17
C VAL A 106 6.30 -3.70 -5.00
N TRP A 107 5.06 -3.37 -4.61
CA TRP A 107 3.88 -3.72 -5.39
C TRP A 107 3.93 -3.11 -6.79
N ALA A 108 4.34 -1.85 -6.92
CA ALA A 108 4.48 -1.23 -8.24
C ALA A 108 5.51 -1.96 -9.10
N LEU A 109 6.65 -2.37 -8.53
CA LEU A 109 7.65 -3.17 -9.25
C LEU A 109 7.11 -4.54 -9.66
N SER A 110 6.43 -5.25 -8.76
CA SER A 110 5.74 -6.50 -9.10
C SER A 110 4.73 -6.31 -10.22
N THR A 111 3.96 -5.21 -10.20
CA THR A 111 2.99 -4.89 -11.26
C THR A 111 3.68 -4.57 -12.59
N ILE A 112 4.81 -3.86 -12.60
CA ILE A 112 5.60 -3.61 -13.80
C ILE A 112 6.08 -4.94 -14.40
N ALA A 113 6.62 -5.83 -13.56
CA ALA A 113 7.10 -7.14 -13.98
C ALA A 113 5.99 -7.98 -14.64
N SER A 114 4.83 -8.08 -13.98
CA SER A 114 3.68 -8.81 -14.51
C SER A 114 3.11 -8.15 -15.77
N PHE A 115 3.11 -6.82 -15.86
CA PHE A 115 2.69 -6.12 -17.08
C PHE A 115 3.55 -6.52 -18.29
N TYR A 116 4.87 -6.57 -18.13
CA TYR A 116 5.75 -7.08 -19.19
C TYR A 116 5.41 -8.55 -19.51
N SER A 117 5.33 -9.43 -18.52
CA SER A 117 5.03 -10.84 -18.80
C SER A 117 3.68 -11.10 -19.48
N GLU A 118 2.65 -10.29 -19.20
CA GLU A 118 1.31 -10.47 -19.78
C GLU A 118 1.10 -9.73 -21.10
N LYS A 119 1.82 -8.63 -21.34
CA LYS A 119 1.61 -7.75 -22.50
C LYS A 119 2.77 -7.73 -23.49
N VAL A 120 3.87 -8.44 -23.23
CA VAL A 120 4.94 -8.62 -24.20
C VAL A 120 4.49 -9.60 -25.29
N ASP A 121 4.13 -9.02 -26.43
CA ASP A 121 4.36 -9.61 -27.75
C ASP A 121 5.90 -9.75 -27.92
N PRO A 122 6.44 -10.90 -28.37
CA PRO A 122 7.89 -11.16 -28.50
C PRO A 122 8.74 -10.05 -29.14
N ASP A 123 8.13 -9.11 -29.87
CA ASP A 123 8.83 -8.00 -30.53
C ASP A 123 8.92 -6.70 -29.71
N LEU A 124 8.34 -6.60 -28.50
CA LEU A 124 8.38 -5.38 -27.65
C LEU A 124 7.87 -4.08 -28.34
N THR A 125 7.17 -4.17 -29.48
CA THR A 125 6.87 -3.02 -30.35
C THR A 125 5.59 -2.26 -29.99
N LYS A 126 4.77 -2.72 -29.04
CA LYS A 126 3.45 -2.13 -28.72
C LYS A 126 3.10 -2.06 -27.23
N LEU A 127 4.02 -1.59 -26.39
CA LEU A 127 3.65 -1.26 -25.00
C LEU A 127 3.03 0.14 -24.96
N ASN A 128 1.70 0.20 -24.80
CA ASN A 128 0.96 1.46 -24.72
C ASN A 128 0.84 1.93 -23.26
N LYS A 129 1.02 3.25 -23.03
CA LYS A 129 0.78 3.91 -21.75
C LYS A 129 -0.62 3.65 -21.20
N ASN A 130 -1.65 3.65 -22.05
CA ASN A 130 -3.02 3.42 -21.62
C ASN A 130 -3.21 2.00 -21.08
N ASP A 131 -2.59 1.01 -21.72
CA ASP A 131 -2.64 -0.38 -21.25
C ASP A 131 -1.89 -0.53 -19.92
N ALA A 132 -0.72 0.12 -19.79
CA ALA A 132 0.01 0.14 -18.53
C ALA A 132 -0.80 0.79 -17.40
N VAL A 133 -1.49 1.90 -17.67
CA VAL A 133 -2.36 2.57 -16.69
C VAL A 133 -3.54 1.67 -16.32
N ALA A 134 -4.22 1.06 -17.29
CA ALA A 134 -5.33 0.15 -17.04
C ALA A 134 -4.89 -1.03 -16.14
N PHE A 135 -3.75 -1.63 -16.45
CA PHE A 135 -3.19 -2.75 -15.69
C PHE A 135 -2.89 -2.37 -14.22
N ALA A 136 -2.28 -1.20 -14.00
CA ALA A 136 -2.06 -0.70 -12.65
C ALA A 136 -3.36 -0.37 -11.92
N ASN A 137 -4.35 0.18 -12.63
CA ASN A 137 -5.63 0.54 -12.05
C ASN A 137 -6.39 -0.68 -11.54
N ASP A 138 -6.29 -1.85 -12.20
CA ASP A 138 -6.89 -3.09 -11.69
C ASP A 138 -6.37 -3.45 -10.29
N VAL A 139 -5.06 -3.33 -10.07
CA VAL A 139 -4.43 -3.54 -8.76
C VAL A 139 -4.92 -2.51 -7.74
N LEU A 140 -4.96 -1.23 -8.12
CA LEU A 140 -5.41 -0.14 -7.24
C LEU A 140 -6.89 -0.29 -6.86
N PHE A 141 -7.75 -0.67 -7.81
CA PHE A 141 -9.17 -0.91 -7.60
C PHE A 141 -9.43 -2.12 -6.70
N GLU A 142 -8.66 -3.19 -6.82
CA GLU A 142 -8.77 -4.35 -5.92
C GLU A 142 -8.58 -3.93 -4.45
N LYS A 143 -7.50 -3.19 -4.17
CA LYS A 143 -7.20 -2.72 -2.80
C LYS A 143 -8.23 -1.70 -2.34
N TRP A 144 -8.63 -0.79 -3.23
CA TRP A 144 -9.64 0.22 -2.94
C TRP A 144 -11.00 -0.39 -2.58
N ASN A 145 -11.50 -1.35 -3.36
CA ASN A 145 -12.76 -2.03 -3.09
C ASN A 145 -12.73 -2.78 -1.74
N LYS A 146 -11.56 -3.32 -1.37
CA LYS A 146 -11.38 -3.90 -0.04
C LYS A 146 -11.42 -2.85 1.07
N PHE A 147 -10.75 -1.72 0.88
CA PHE A 147 -10.85 -0.59 1.80
C PHE A 147 -12.30 -0.12 2.00
N LYS A 148 -13.07 0.07 0.92
CA LYS A 148 -14.49 0.46 0.98
C LYS A 148 -15.29 -0.48 1.88
N ARG A 149 -15.17 -1.79 1.65
CA ARG A 149 -15.88 -2.82 2.44
C ARG A 149 -15.49 -2.79 3.93
N GLU A 150 -14.20 -2.69 4.23
CA GLU A 150 -13.70 -2.69 5.62
C GLU A 150 -14.10 -1.42 6.37
N VAL A 151 -14.10 -0.26 5.71
CA VAL A 151 -14.58 1.00 6.28
C VAL A 151 -16.06 0.90 6.64
N ILE A 152 -16.91 0.44 5.71
CA ILE A 152 -18.36 0.31 5.94
C ILE A 152 -18.65 -0.70 7.07
N ALA A 153 -17.92 -1.82 7.10
CA ALA A 153 -18.09 -2.85 8.13
C ALA A 153 -17.78 -2.34 9.55
N ASN A 154 -16.92 -1.33 9.70
CA ASN A 154 -16.53 -0.78 11.00
C ASN A 154 -17.65 0.04 11.70
N PHE A 155 -18.70 0.43 10.99
CA PHE A 155 -19.85 1.17 11.53
C PHE A 155 -21.07 0.28 11.82
N GLY A 156 -20.86 -0.96 12.27
CA GLY A 156 -21.92 -1.94 12.54
C GLY A 156 -23.17 -1.34 13.23
N GLY A 157 -24.36 -1.64 12.69
CA GLY A 157 -25.65 -1.23 13.24
C GLY A 157 -26.09 0.22 12.99
N ASN A 158 -25.22 1.11 12.50
CA ASN A 158 -25.57 2.50 12.22
C ASN A 158 -25.72 2.74 10.71
N GLU A 159 -26.91 2.44 10.17
CA GLU A 159 -27.17 2.54 8.72
C GLU A 159 -27.09 3.97 8.18
N ILE A 160 -27.48 4.98 8.97
CA ILE A 160 -27.40 6.39 8.56
C ILE A 160 -25.95 6.79 8.27
N ILE A 161 -25.02 6.47 9.18
CA ILE A 161 -23.59 6.78 8.97
C ILE A 161 -23.04 6.00 7.78
N LYS A 162 -23.43 4.72 7.62
CA LYS A 162 -23.00 3.92 6.48
C LYS A 162 -23.45 4.50 5.16
N ASP A 163 -24.69 4.98 5.06
CA ASP A 163 -25.23 5.56 3.83
C ASP A 163 -24.54 6.87 3.47
N VAL A 164 -24.21 7.71 4.47
CA VAL A 164 -23.38 8.91 4.23
C VAL A 164 -22.01 8.52 3.70
N ILE A 165 -21.37 7.50 4.27
CA ILE A 165 -20.05 7.04 3.82
C ILE A 165 -20.11 6.41 2.42
N LYS A 166 -21.16 5.65 2.09
CA LYS A 166 -21.40 5.16 0.72
C LYS A 166 -21.51 6.32 -0.26
N GLY A 167 -22.30 7.35 0.08
CA GLY A 167 -22.38 8.57 -0.73
C GLY A 167 -21.04 9.28 -0.91
N VAL A 168 -20.16 9.26 0.10
CA VAL A 168 -18.77 9.76 -0.06
C VAL A 168 -17.97 8.92 -1.07
N PHE A 169 -18.14 7.59 -1.07
CA PHE A 169 -17.50 6.72 -2.06
C PHE A 169 -18.05 6.89 -3.47
N GLU A 170 -19.33 7.19 -3.63
CA GLU A 170 -19.95 7.44 -4.94
C GLU A 170 -19.40 8.70 -5.64
N ASN A 171 -18.75 9.60 -4.90
CA ASN A 171 -18.06 10.77 -5.46
C ASN A 171 -16.66 10.45 -6.01
N GLU A 172 -16.26 9.17 -6.07
CA GLU A 172 -15.00 8.79 -6.70
C GLU A 172 -15.03 9.10 -8.20
N VAL A 173 -13.97 9.73 -8.70
CA VAL A 173 -13.83 10.03 -10.13
C VAL A 173 -12.73 9.17 -10.71
N ILE A 174 -13.07 8.43 -11.76
CA ILE A 174 -12.14 7.58 -12.50
C ILE A 174 -11.96 8.22 -13.88
N TYR A 175 -10.72 8.59 -14.19
CA TYR A 175 -10.35 9.15 -15.49
C TYR A 175 -9.64 8.09 -16.32
N GLU A 176 -10.02 7.97 -17.58
CA GLU A 176 -9.31 7.13 -18.54
C GLU A 176 -7.87 7.63 -18.73
N GLY A 177 -6.91 6.72 -18.80
CA GLY A 177 -5.49 7.05 -18.99
C GLY A 177 -4.80 7.70 -17.79
N ILE A 178 -5.46 7.79 -16.63
CA ILE A 178 -4.86 8.31 -15.39
C ILE A 178 -4.87 7.22 -14.30
N LEU A 179 -3.79 7.15 -13.51
CA LEU A 179 -3.72 6.27 -12.34
C LEU A 179 -4.76 6.67 -11.30
N PHE A 180 -5.48 5.68 -10.78
CA PHE A 180 -6.53 5.87 -9.79
C PHE A 180 -5.95 6.34 -8.44
N ASP A 181 -6.36 7.52 -8.00
CA ASP A 181 -5.93 8.13 -6.75
C ASP A 181 -7.11 8.47 -5.85
N SER A 182 -7.41 7.60 -4.88
CA SER A 182 -8.51 7.81 -3.93
C SER A 182 -8.12 8.59 -2.68
N ARG A 183 -6.91 9.18 -2.61
CA ARG A 183 -6.44 9.86 -1.39
C ARG A 183 -7.33 11.02 -0.95
N VAL A 184 -7.96 11.74 -1.90
CA VAL A 184 -8.93 12.80 -1.60
C VAL A 184 -10.15 12.23 -0.87
N ILE A 185 -10.72 11.13 -1.35
CA ILE A 185 -11.86 10.45 -0.73
C ILE A 185 -11.47 9.91 0.66
N ILE A 186 -10.29 9.30 0.79
CA ILE A 186 -9.77 8.83 2.08
C ILE A 186 -9.68 9.98 3.09
N ASN A 187 -9.16 11.14 2.68
CA ASN A 187 -9.07 12.32 3.53
C ASN A 187 -10.45 12.84 3.95
N THR A 188 -11.44 12.81 3.05
CA THR A 188 -12.84 13.16 3.37
C THR A 188 -13.41 12.22 4.44
N ILE A 189 -13.18 10.91 4.32
CA ILE A 189 -13.59 9.91 5.31
C ILE A 189 -12.92 10.15 6.66
N VAL A 190 -11.61 10.43 6.68
CA VAL A 190 -10.86 10.75 7.90
C VAL A 190 -11.42 12.01 8.59
N LYS A 191 -11.71 13.07 7.81
CA LYS A 191 -12.32 14.30 8.34
C LYS A 191 -13.71 14.02 8.92
N TYR A 192 -14.54 13.30 8.17
CA TYR A 192 -15.89 12.94 8.60
C TYR A 192 -15.87 12.12 9.90
N THR A 193 -15.07 11.06 9.96
CA THR A 193 -14.93 10.20 11.15
C THR A 193 -14.32 10.92 12.35
N SER A 194 -13.40 11.86 12.12
CA SER A 194 -12.91 12.74 13.19
C SER A 194 -14.04 13.60 13.80
N ASN A 195 -14.96 14.08 12.97
CA ASN A 195 -16.12 14.84 13.45
C ASN A 195 -17.11 13.94 14.20
N LEU A 196 -17.37 12.73 13.72
CA LEU A 196 -18.19 11.74 14.42
C LEU A 196 -17.63 11.43 15.81
N LEU A 197 -16.30 11.24 15.92
CA LEU A 197 -15.65 11.01 17.22
C LEU A 197 -15.82 12.22 18.15
N LYS A 198 -15.62 13.44 17.65
CA LYS A 198 -15.82 14.67 18.45
C LYS A 198 -17.26 14.82 18.96
N ARG A 199 -18.23 14.35 18.18
CA ARG A 199 -19.65 14.32 18.55
C ARG A 199 -20.05 13.07 19.34
N THR A 200 -19.10 12.19 19.66
CA THR A 200 -19.33 10.92 20.36
C THR A 200 -20.28 9.95 19.65
N GLU A 201 -20.48 10.12 18.34
CA GLU A 201 -21.33 9.26 17.51
C GLU A 201 -20.66 7.91 17.16
N ILE A 202 -19.34 7.83 17.36
CA ILE A 202 -18.55 6.60 17.23
C ILE A 202 -17.59 6.45 18.39
N THR A 203 -17.21 5.20 18.68
CA THR A 203 -16.20 4.89 19.70
C THR A 203 -14.79 5.24 19.22
N GLU A 204 -13.88 5.42 20.18
CA GLU A 204 -12.45 5.63 19.87
C GLU A 204 -11.86 4.45 19.09
N LYS A 205 -12.22 3.21 19.45
CA LYS A 205 -11.80 2.01 18.72
C LYS A 205 -12.24 2.05 17.26
N GLN A 206 -13.50 2.42 17.00
CA GLN A 206 -13.99 2.57 15.62
C GLN A 206 -13.19 3.63 14.87
N PHE A 207 -12.95 4.79 15.49
CA PHE A 207 -12.12 5.82 14.88
C PHE A 207 -10.69 5.33 14.56
N LEU A 208 -10.02 4.68 15.51
CA LEU A 208 -8.66 4.16 15.32
C LEU A 208 -8.59 3.08 14.23
N ASN A 209 -9.61 2.23 14.11
CA ASN A 209 -9.73 1.29 13.00
C ASN A 209 -9.80 2.00 11.64
N ILE A 210 -10.59 3.08 11.52
CA ILE A 210 -10.67 3.85 10.27
C ILE A 210 -9.35 4.56 9.98
N MET A 211 -8.75 5.18 10.99
CA MET A 211 -7.44 5.84 10.84
C MET A 211 -6.37 4.86 10.37
N TYR A 212 -6.37 3.66 10.95
CA TYR A 212 -5.48 2.58 10.54
C TYR A 212 -5.69 2.20 9.07
N LEU A 213 -6.94 1.89 8.68
CA LEU A 213 -7.30 1.59 7.29
C LEU A 213 -6.90 2.70 6.31
N ALA A 214 -7.16 3.95 6.67
CA ALA A 214 -6.82 5.13 5.88
C ALA A 214 -5.30 5.25 5.70
N TYR A 215 -4.53 4.99 6.76
CA TYR A 215 -3.07 5.00 6.67
C TYR A 215 -2.56 3.87 5.78
N LEU A 216 -3.15 2.68 5.83
CA LEU A 216 -2.78 1.60 4.92
C LEU A 216 -2.99 2.01 3.48
N GLN A 217 -4.22 2.40 3.13
CA GLN A 217 -4.60 2.64 1.74
C GLN A 217 -3.93 3.89 1.16
N SER A 218 -3.94 5.02 1.89
CA SER A 218 -3.44 6.29 1.37
C SER A 218 -1.93 6.24 1.07
N ASN A 219 -1.16 5.64 1.99
CA ASN A 219 0.30 5.54 1.84
C ASN A 219 0.72 4.46 0.85
N PHE A 220 -0.09 3.40 0.70
CA PHE A 220 0.08 2.43 -0.38
C PHE A 220 -0.10 3.09 -1.75
N ILE A 221 -1.23 3.78 -1.97
CA ILE A 221 -1.55 4.46 -3.24
C ILE A 221 -0.46 5.47 -3.61
N GLU A 222 -0.10 6.35 -2.66
CA GLU A 222 0.94 7.36 -2.88
C GLU A 222 2.24 6.73 -3.38
N ALA A 223 2.71 5.68 -2.70
CA ALA A 223 3.96 5.03 -3.02
C ALA A 223 3.89 4.24 -4.34
N PHE A 224 2.79 3.52 -4.55
CA PHE A 224 2.57 2.77 -5.78
C PHE A 224 2.58 3.71 -7.00
N ILE A 225 1.77 4.77 -6.96
CA ILE A 225 1.69 5.78 -8.02
C ILE A 225 3.06 6.42 -8.28
N TYR A 226 3.82 6.72 -7.22
CA TYR A 226 5.14 7.33 -7.37
C TYR A 226 6.10 6.48 -8.20
N ILE A 227 6.21 5.18 -7.93
CA ILE A 227 7.08 4.28 -8.72
C ILE A 227 6.50 4.04 -10.10
N TYR A 228 5.21 3.75 -10.20
CA TYR A 228 4.57 3.38 -11.45
C TYR A 228 4.49 4.53 -12.45
N ASN A 229 4.36 5.79 -12.00
CA ASN A 229 4.50 6.95 -12.88
C ASN A 229 5.88 7.05 -13.50
N GLY A 230 6.94 6.70 -12.75
CA GLY A 230 8.29 6.60 -13.30
C GLY A 230 8.35 5.62 -14.47
N PHE A 231 7.63 4.50 -14.38
CA PHE A 231 7.50 3.55 -15.47
C PHE A 231 6.72 4.12 -16.66
N ILE A 232 5.51 4.64 -16.45
CA ILE A 232 4.66 5.19 -17.51
C ILE A 232 5.36 6.29 -18.32
N ILE A 233 6.11 7.18 -17.65
CA ILE A 233 6.83 8.28 -18.31
C ILE A 233 7.89 7.75 -19.29
N ASN A 234 8.50 6.60 -18.97
CA ASN A 234 9.56 5.98 -19.76
C ASN A 234 9.04 5.04 -20.87
N LEU A 235 7.73 4.72 -20.89
CA LEU A 235 7.10 4.05 -22.02
C LEU A 235 7.00 5.02 -23.22
N ARG A 236 7.27 4.51 -24.43
CA ARG A 236 7.20 5.29 -25.68
C ARG A 236 5.77 5.45 -26.15
#